data_AF-W4QIV3-F1
#
_entry.id   AF-W4QIV3-F1
#
_cell.length_a   1.000
_cell.length_b   1.000
_cell.length_c   1.000
_cell.angle_alpha   90.00
_cell.angle_beta   90.00
_cell.angle_gamma   90.00
#
_symmetry.space_group_name_H-M   'P 1'
#
loop_
_entity.id
_entity.type
_entity.pdbx_description
1 polymer ?
#
loop_
_entity_poly.entity_id
_entity_poly.type
_entity_poly.pdbx_seq_one_letter_code
_entity_poly.pdbx_strand_id
1 'polypeptide(L)'
;MLSDRDLHTLAIEEELITPYNPEYCEGATINLTLDTVVKRYSSNEPIILGKEVTEDHYEKFDISVDEFWLEPKESVLIQTHEFLKVPHNMTARIYERYGVKSLGLMISPAHYMNPGYRGQISLIAVNNTPVRFRLIPGIKICQLALFELKTEPLKPYEKQDARYMDATEVSISKLHLDDEIQDFLKEKGVKKVSEEMASDLGKHLMSHIKLAAKELADIARKEFKKGKKDK
;
A
#
# COMPACT_ATOMS: atom_id res chain seq x y z
N MET A 1 -5.82 -1.05 19.52
CA MET A 1 -6.41 -1.95 18.53
C MET A 1 -7.84 -2.16 18.95
N LEU A 2 -8.78 -2.09 18.02
CA LEU A 2 -10.20 -2.22 18.31
C LEU A 2 -10.62 -3.68 18.47
N SER A 3 -11.62 -3.92 19.32
CA SER A 3 -12.24 -5.24 19.48
C SER A 3 -13.23 -5.53 18.34
N ASP A 4 -13.59 -6.79 18.16
CA ASP A 4 -14.65 -7.21 17.24
C ASP A 4 -15.98 -6.47 17.46
N ARG A 5 -16.34 -6.13 18.71
CA ARG A 5 -17.52 -5.32 19.02
C ARG A 5 -17.46 -3.92 18.37
N ASP A 6 -16.32 -3.26 18.49
CA ASP A 6 -16.12 -1.93 17.91
C ASP A 6 -16.01 -2.02 16.38
N LEU A 7 -15.30 -3.03 15.87
CA LEU A 7 -15.17 -3.31 14.44
C LEU A 7 -16.52 -3.60 13.79
N HIS A 8 -17.39 -4.37 14.46
CA HIS A 8 -18.75 -4.65 14.01
C HIS A 8 -19.59 -3.37 13.93
N THR A 9 -19.48 -2.51 14.94
CA THR A 9 -20.16 -1.21 14.97
C THR A 9 -19.71 -0.35 13.79
N LEU A 10 -18.40 -0.22 13.57
CA LEU A 10 -17.84 0.52 12.44
C LEU A 10 -18.24 -0.07 11.08
N ALA A 11 -18.34 -1.39 10.97
CA ALA A 11 -18.74 -2.04 9.73
C ALA A 11 -20.21 -1.74 9.35
N ILE A 12 -21.10 -1.65 10.34
CA ILE A 12 -22.53 -1.40 10.13
C ILE A 12 -22.84 0.11 10.01
N GLU A 13 -22.28 0.92 10.91
CA GLU A 13 -22.65 2.33 11.04
C GLU A 13 -21.83 3.25 10.13
N GLU A 14 -20.57 2.90 9.86
CA GLU A 14 -19.61 3.74 9.11
C GLU A 14 -19.15 3.09 7.80
N GLU A 15 -19.76 1.97 7.40
CA GLU A 15 -19.41 1.19 6.22
C GLU A 15 -17.90 0.90 6.09
N LEU A 16 -17.23 0.61 7.22
CA LEU A 16 -15.78 0.36 7.27
C LEU A 16 -15.31 -0.66 6.20
N ILE A 17 -16.15 -1.64 5.88
CA ILE A 17 -15.86 -2.73 4.97
C ILE A 17 -17.11 -3.12 4.17
N THR A 18 -16.97 -3.30 2.86
CA THR A 18 -18.05 -3.73 1.97
C THR A 18 -17.56 -4.76 0.94
N PRO A 19 -18.19 -5.94 0.82
CA PRO A 19 -19.28 -6.45 1.67
C PRO A 19 -18.79 -6.78 3.10
N TYR A 20 -19.64 -6.60 4.10
CA TYR A 20 -19.36 -7.04 5.47
C TYR A 20 -19.98 -8.41 5.74
N ASN A 21 -19.16 -9.37 6.19
CA ASN A 21 -19.62 -10.64 6.74
C ASN A 21 -19.35 -10.67 8.26
N PRO A 22 -20.38 -10.66 9.12
CA PRO A 22 -20.20 -10.72 10.58
C PRO A 22 -19.41 -11.93 11.07
N GLU A 23 -19.50 -13.08 10.39
CA GLU A 23 -18.74 -14.30 10.76
C GLU A 23 -17.23 -14.17 10.52
N TYR A 24 -16.78 -13.10 9.86
CA TYR A 24 -15.38 -12.87 9.58
C TYR A 24 -14.73 -11.94 10.61
N CYS A 25 -15.53 -11.34 11.50
CA CYS A 25 -15.15 -10.39 12.53
C CYS A 25 -15.02 -11.10 13.89
N GLU A 26 -13.79 -11.33 14.34
CA GLU A 26 -13.53 -12.09 15.57
C GLU A 26 -12.36 -11.49 16.35
N GLY A 27 -12.51 -11.36 17.67
CA GLY A 27 -11.47 -10.90 18.57
C GLY A 27 -11.10 -9.43 18.37
N ALA A 28 -10.16 -9.15 17.48
CA ALA A 28 -9.67 -7.80 17.20
C ALA A 28 -9.36 -7.57 15.71
N THR A 29 -9.87 -8.45 14.83
CA THR A 29 -9.65 -8.36 13.39
C THR A 29 -10.89 -8.75 12.59
N ILE A 30 -10.92 -8.34 11.31
CA ILE A 30 -11.88 -8.82 10.31
C ILE A 30 -11.08 -9.56 9.22
N ASN A 31 -11.40 -10.83 8.95
CA ASN A 31 -10.77 -11.56 7.84
C ASN A 31 -11.21 -10.96 6.50
N LEU A 32 -10.24 -10.75 5.60
CA LEU A 32 -10.46 -10.30 4.23
C LEU A 32 -10.22 -11.45 3.26
N THR A 33 -10.93 -11.46 2.13
CA THR A 33 -10.93 -12.56 1.18
C THR A 33 -10.20 -12.22 -0.11
N LEU A 34 -9.60 -13.23 -0.73
CA LEU A 34 -8.94 -13.09 -2.04
C LEU A 34 -9.98 -12.81 -3.13
N ASP A 35 -9.77 -11.74 -3.90
CA ASP A 35 -10.61 -11.43 -5.06
C ASP A 35 -10.29 -12.31 -6.28
N THR A 36 -10.99 -12.09 -7.40
CA THR A 36 -10.85 -12.92 -8.60
C THR A 36 -9.72 -12.51 -9.54
N VAL A 37 -9.13 -11.32 -9.37
CA VAL A 37 -8.12 -10.80 -10.31
C VAL A 37 -6.71 -10.98 -9.76
N VAL A 38 -5.83 -11.50 -10.61
CA VAL A 38 -4.38 -11.61 -10.36
C VAL A 38 -3.62 -10.92 -11.50
N LYS A 39 -2.57 -10.15 -11.18
CA LYS A 39 -1.62 -9.61 -12.16
C LYS A 39 -0.23 -10.24 -11.95
N ARG A 40 0.28 -10.89 -12.99
CA ARG A 40 1.63 -11.47 -13.06
C ARG A 40 2.51 -10.54 -13.87
N TYR A 41 3.65 -10.14 -13.34
CA TYR A 41 4.63 -9.40 -14.13
C TYR A 41 5.21 -10.30 -15.23
N SER A 42 5.09 -9.90 -16.48
CA SER A 42 5.45 -10.70 -17.67
C SER A 42 6.51 -10.04 -18.56
N SER A 43 6.87 -8.78 -18.27
CA SER A 43 7.91 -8.08 -19.02
C SER A 43 9.32 -8.59 -18.70
N ASN A 44 10.20 -8.58 -19.71
CA ASN A 44 11.64 -8.80 -19.52
C ASN A 44 12.40 -7.51 -19.19
N GLU A 45 11.71 -6.37 -19.15
CA GLU A 45 12.34 -5.10 -18.79
C GLU A 45 12.77 -5.10 -17.30
N PRO A 46 14.00 -4.61 -17.00
CA PRO A 46 14.43 -4.45 -15.62
C PRO A 46 13.59 -3.40 -14.91
N ILE A 47 13.22 -3.68 -13.67
CA ILE A 47 12.54 -2.73 -12.80
C ILE A 47 13.58 -1.75 -12.23
N ILE A 48 13.42 -0.48 -12.56
CA ILE A 48 14.20 0.63 -12.01
C ILE A 48 13.27 1.45 -11.13
N LEU A 49 13.60 1.62 -9.86
CA LEU A 49 12.75 2.42 -8.96
C LEU A 49 12.65 3.86 -9.45
N GLY A 50 11.41 4.34 -9.56
CA GLY A 50 11.08 5.66 -10.13
C GLY A 50 10.84 5.65 -11.65
N LYS A 51 11.20 4.58 -12.38
CA LYS A 51 10.72 4.35 -13.75
C LYS A 51 9.27 3.89 -13.71
N GLU A 52 8.48 4.40 -14.65
CA GLU A 52 7.09 4.00 -14.83
C GLU A 52 6.98 2.53 -15.23
N VAL A 53 6.01 1.84 -14.62
CA VAL A 53 5.57 0.50 -15.01
C VAL A 53 4.12 0.64 -15.48
N THR A 54 3.79 0.14 -16.67
CA THR A 54 2.46 0.19 -17.26
C THR A 54 1.76 -1.17 -17.16
N GLU A 55 0.47 -1.19 -17.50
CA GLU A 55 -0.34 -2.43 -17.55
C GLU A 55 0.22 -3.45 -18.56
N ASP A 56 0.86 -3.01 -19.65
CA ASP A 56 1.47 -3.89 -20.65
C ASP A 56 2.62 -4.75 -20.09
N HIS A 57 3.16 -4.39 -18.92
CA HIS A 57 4.16 -5.22 -18.23
C HIS A 57 3.54 -6.39 -17.45
N TYR A 58 2.21 -6.48 -17.39
CA TYR A 58 1.49 -7.48 -16.62
C TYR A 58 0.54 -8.29 -17.49
N GLU A 59 0.50 -9.59 -17.23
CA GLU A 59 -0.59 -10.46 -17.64
C GLU A 59 -1.66 -10.47 -16.54
N LYS A 60 -2.92 -10.25 -16.92
CA LYS A 60 -4.09 -10.26 -16.04
C LYS A 60 -4.81 -11.62 -16.15
N PHE A 61 -5.10 -12.22 -15.01
CA PHE A 61 -5.82 -13.50 -14.89
C PHE A 61 -7.10 -13.31 -14.07
N ASP A 62 -8.18 -13.96 -14.51
CA ASP A 62 -9.41 -14.12 -13.74
C ASP A 62 -9.49 -15.54 -13.19
N ILE A 63 -9.22 -15.66 -11.88
CA ILE A 63 -9.12 -16.94 -11.18
C ILE A 63 -10.48 -17.52 -10.77
N SER A 64 -11.58 -16.85 -11.13
CA SER A 64 -12.94 -17.39 -11.01
C SER A 64 -13.33 -18.26 -12.21
N VAL A 65 -12.67 -18.06 -13.36
CA VAL A 65 -12.92 -18.79 -14.60
C VAL A 65 -11.86 -19.87 -14.81
N ASP A 66 -10.59 -19.49 -14.66
CA ASP A 66 -9.45 -20.36 -14.94
C ASP A 66 -8.64 -20.70 -13.68
N GLU A 67 -8.00 -21.86 -13.68
CA GLU A 67 -7.08 -22.22 -12.60
C GLU A 67 -5.82 -21.36 -12.66
N PHE A 68 -5.44 -20.75 -11.53
CA PHE A 68 -4.17 -20.07 -11.40
C PHE A 68 -3.25 -20.79 -10.42
N TRP A 69 -2.08 -21.17 -10.94
CA TRP A 69 -1.00 -21.75 -10.17
C TRP A 69 0.13 -20.72 -10.04
N LEU A 70 0.48 -20.40 -8.80
CA LEU A 70 1.61 -19.57 -8.41
C LEU A 70 2.84 -20.46 -8.25
N GLU A 71 3.82 -20.29 -9.12
CA GLU A 71 5.00 -21.14 -9.22
C GLU A 71 6.01 -20.86 -8.10
N PRO A 72 6.95 -21.79 -7.82
CA PRO A 72 8.01 -21.59 -6.85
C PRO A 72 8.80 -20.30 -7.11
N LYS A 73 8.99 -19.49 -6.06
CA LYS A 73 9.70 -18.18 -6.11
C LYS A 73 9.02 -17.11 -6.96
N GLU A 74 7.82 -17.37 -7.45
CA GLU A 74 7.01 -16.39 -8.15
C GLU A 74 6.35 -15.41 -7.16
N SER A 75 6.17 -14.17 -7.60
CA SER A 75 5.33 -13.18 -6.94
C SER A 75 4.29 -12.61 -7.90
N VAL A 76 3.10 -12.37 -7.39
CA VAL A 76 1.98 -11.80 -8.15
C VAL A 76 1.28 -10.71 -7.35
N LEU A 77 0.67 -9.76 -8.05
CA LEU A 77 -0.25 -8.81 -7.44
C LEU A 77 -1.64 -9.45 -7.38
N ILE A 78 -2.26 -9.37 -6.22
CA ILE A 78 -3.63 -9.78 -5.95
C ILE A 78 -4.37 -8.61 -5.29
N GLN A 79 -5.67 -8.75 -5.06
CA GLN A 79 -6.39 -7.82 -4.17
C GLN A 79 -7.35 -8.51 -3.23
N THR A 80 -7.80 -7.78 -2.21
CA THR A 80 -8.93 -8.18 -1.39
C THR A 80 -10.23 -7.99 -2.15
N HIS A 81 -11.20 -8.87 -1.93
CA HIS A 81 -12.54 -8.71 -2.47
C HIS A 81 -13.22 -7.49 -1.84
N GLU A 82 -12.98 -7.24 -0.56
CA GLU A 82 -13.64 -6.18 0.19
C GLU A 82 -13.05 -4.79 -0.09
N PHE A 83 -13.93 -3.82 -0.22
CA PHE A 83 -13.64 -2.39 -0.27
C PHE A 83 -13.63 -1.83 1.15
N LEU A 84 -12.57 -1.13 1.54
CA LEU A 84 -12.39 -0.58 2.88
C LEU A 84 -12.65 0.93 2.89
N LYS A 85 -13.16 1.46 4.01
CA LYS A 85 -13.29 2.90 4.30
C LYS A 85 -12.76 3.18 5.70
N VAL A 86 -11.52 3.64 5.80
CA VAL A 86 -10.83 3.90 7.08
C VAL A 86 -11.22 5.29 7.60
N PRO A 87 -11.78 5.42 8.83
CA PRO A 87 -12.12 6.72 9.40
C PRO A 87 -10.91 7.66 9.55
N HIS A 88 -11.12 8.97 9.50
CA HIS A 88 -10.07 9.99 9.62
C HIS A 88 -9.36 10.04 10.98
N ASN A 89 -9.99 9.49 12.02
CA ASN A 89 -9.43 9.39 13.38
C ASN A 89 -8.77 8.02 13.65
N MET A 90 -8.65 7.16 12.62
CA MET A 90 -8.10 5.81 12.77
C MET A 90 -7.09 5.50 11.67
N THR A 91 -6.25 4.50 11.94
CA THR A 91 -5.45 3.84 10.92
C THR A 91 -5.78 2.37 10.90
N ALA A 92 -5.61 1.74 9.74
CA ALA A 92 -5.81 0.31 9.57
C ALA A 92 -4.51 -0.40 9.17
N ARG A 93 -4.38 -1.65 9.59
CA ARG A 93 -3.27 -2.53 9.23
C ARG A 93 -3.80 -3.87 8.73
N ILE A 94 -3.17 -4.39 7.68
CA ILE A 94 -3.38 -5.77 7.26
C ILE A 94 -2.34 -6.66 7.92
N TYR A 95 -2.81 -7.74 8.50
CA TYR A 95 -2.00 -8.82 9.02
C TYR A 95 -2.17 -10.07 8.14
N GLU A 96 -1.08 -10.81 7.98
CA GLU A 96 -1.15 -12.14 7.41
C GLU A 96 -1.96 -13.07 8.32
N ARG A 97 -2.68 -14.02 7.72
CA ARG A 97 -3.25 -15.12 8.49
C ARG A 97 -2.17 -16.17 8.72
N TYR A 98 -2.05 -16.64 9.95
CA TYR A 98 -1.04 -17.65 10.30
C TYR A 98 -1.17 -18.89 9.43
N GLY A 99 -2.40 -19.37 9.17
CA GLY A 99 -2.65 -20.53 8.31
C GLY A 99 -2.18 -20.37 6.86
N VAL A 100 -2.20 -19.14 6.31
CA VAL A 100 -1.66 -18.85 4.97
C VAL A 100 -0.14 -18.86 5.02
N LYS A 101 0.43 -18.11 5.98
CA LYS A 101 1.86 -18.01 6.20
C LYS A 101 2.53 -19.36 6.47
N SER A 102 1.89 -20.22 7.26
CA SER A 102 2.44 -21.54 7.64
C SER A 102 2.57 -22.50 6.47
N LEU A 103 1.82 -22.28 5.40
CA LEU A 103 1.97 -23.04 4.16
C LEU A 103 3.22 -22.59 3.37
N GLY A 104 3.76 -21.40 3.65
CA GLY A 104 4.88 -20.80 2.92
C GLY A 104 4.47 -19.79 1.84
N LEU A 105 3.17 -19.46 1.77
CA LEU A 105 2.66 -18.33 1.00
C LEU A 105 2.76 -17.06 1.87
N MET A 106 3.59 -16.10 1.46
CA MET A 106 3.67 -14.81 2.13
C MET A 106 2.78 -13.80 1.42
N ILE A 107 2.06 -13.00 2.20
CA ILE A 107 1.23 -11.89 1.74
C ILE A 107 1.89 -10.62 2.27
N SER A 108 2.26 -9.69 1.38
CA SER A 108 3.14 -8.56 1.71
C SER A 108 2.97 -8.02 3.15
N PRO A 109 4.04 -7.97 3.95
CA PRO A 109 3.93 -7.79 5.41
C PRO A 109 3.62 -6.35 5.85
N ALA A 110 3.56 -5.39 4.92
CA ALA A 110 3.49 -3.97 5.22
C ALA A 110 2.32 -3.28 4.51
N HIS A 111 1.09 -3.60 4.89
CA HIS A 111 -0.06 -2.77 4.49
C HIS A 111 -0.54 -1.97 5.69
N TYR A 112 -0.19 -0.69 5.64
CA TYR A 112 -0.68 0.36 6.51
C TYR A 112 -1.58 1.25 5.66
N MET A 113 -2.78 1.53 6.15
CA MET A 113 -3.69 2.48 5.52
C MET A 113 -3.71 3.76 6.36
N ASN A 114 -3.44 4.87 5.68
CA ASN A 114 -3.56 6.19 6.27
C ASN A 114 -5.02 6.48 6.68
N PRO A 115 -5.23 7.37 7.65
CA PRO A 115 -6.57 7.82 8.01
C PRO A 115 -7.28 8.46 6.82
N GLY A 116 -8.56 8.13 6.61
CA GLY A 116 -9.34 8.57 5.45
C GLY A 116 -9.09 7.76 4.17
N TYR A 117 -8.28 6.70 4.20
CA TYR A 117 -8.12 5.81 3.05
C TYR A 117 -9.45 5.11 2.70
N ARG A 118 -9.76 4.98 1.40
CA ARG A 118 -10.79 4.06 0.92
C ARG A 118 -10.40 3.39 -0.39
N GLY A 119 -10.76 2.12 -0.55
CA GLY A 119 -10.37 1.29 -1.70
C GLY A 119 -10.31 -0.20 -1.38
N GLN A 120 -10.26 -1.03 -2.42
CA GLN A 120 -9.80 -2.42 -2.32
C GLN A 120 -8.28 -2.44 -2.16
N ILE A 121 -7.78 -3.41 -1.38
CA ILE A 121 -6.36 -3.46 -1.05
C ILE A 121 -5.64 -4.39 -2.01
N SER A 122 -4.70 -3.84 -2.78
CA SER A 122 -3.76 -4.63 -3.56
C SER A 122 -2.64 -5.16 -2.67
N LEU A 123 -2.33 -6.45 -2.81
CA LEU A 123 -1.33 -7.17 -2.02
C LEU A 123 -0.34 -7.87 -2.96
N ILE A 124 0.86 -8.16 -2.47
CA ILE A 124 1.82 -9.04 -3.18
C ILE A 124 1.76 -10.41 -2.51
N ALA A 125 1.43 -11.44 -3.29
CA ALA A 125 1.54 -12.83 -2.87
C ALA A 125 2.85 -13.42 -3.38
N VAL A 126 3.64 -14.04 -2.50
CA VAL A 126 4.96 -14.62 -2.82
C VAL A 126 5.01 -16.07 -2.39
N ASN A 127 5.28 -16.96 -3.33
CA ASN A 127 5.49 -18.38 -3.05
C ASN A 127 6.95 -18.64 -2.65
N ASN A 128 7.17 -18.91 -1.35
CA ASN A 128 8.52 -19.20 -0.86
C ASN A 128 8.89 -20.68 -0.87
N THR A 129 7.95 -21.54 -1.26
CA THR A 129 8.11 -23.00 -1.24
C THR A 129 8.65 -23.53 -2.58
N PRO A 130 9.12 -24.80 -2.63
CA PRO A 130 9.51 -25.45 -3.89
C PRO A 130 8.34 -26.07 -4.66
N VAL A 131 7.09 -25.88 -4.22
CA VAL A 131 5.89 -26.43 -4.87
C VAL A 131 4.95 -25.30 -5.28
N ARG A 132 4.07 -25.57 -6.26
CA ARG A 132 3.09 -24.59 -6.74
C ARG A 132 1.93 -24.39 -5.75
N PHE A 133 1.40 -23.17 -5.68
CA PHE A 133 0.19 -22.83 -4.94
C PHE A 133 -0.98 -22.60 -5.90
N ARG A 134 -2.13 -23.22 -5.63
CA ARG A 134 -3.38 -22.82 -6.30
C ARG A 134 -3.96 -21.63 -5.57
N LEU A 135 -4.16 -20.51 -6.28
CA LEU A 135 -4.93 -19.40 -5.74
C LEU A 135 -6.42 -19.68 -5.97
N ILE A 136 -7.23 -19.46 -4.93
CA ILE A 136 -8.66 -19.78 -4.93
C ILE A 136 -9.41 -18.53 -4.44
N PRO A 137 -10.32 -17.94 -5.27
CA PRO A 137 -11.10 -16.79 -4.86
C PRO A 137 -11.92 -17.07 -3.60
N GLY A 138 -12.16 -16.05 -2.78
CA GLY A 138 -12.95 -16.14 -1.56
C GLY A 138 -12.21 -16.74 -0.34
N ILE A 139 -11.00 -17.30 -0.51
CA ILE A 139 -10.17 -17.70 0.63
C ILE A 139 -9.88 -16.48 1.50
N LYS A 140 -10.17 -16.58 2.80
CA LYS A 140 -9.70 -15.61 3.81
C LYS A 140 -8.18 -15.53 3.72
N ILE A 141 -7.63 -14.49 3.12
CA ILE A 141 -6.21 -14.42 2.74
C ILE A 141 -5.38 -13.61 3.75
N CYS A 142 -5.99 -12.58 4.32
CA CYS A 142 -5.39 -11.70 5.32
C CYS A 142 -6.47 -11.22 6.30
N GLN A 143 -6.10 -10.35 7.24
CA GLN A 143 -7.03 -9.82 8.24
C GLN A 143 -6.75 -8.35 8.53
N LEU A 144 -7.82 -7.56 8.66
CA LEU A 144 -7.84 -6.14 8.95
C LEU A 144 -7.85 -5.89 10.46
N ALA A 145 -7.04 -4.95 10.94
CA ALA A 145 -7.12 -4.42 12.30
C ALA A 145 -7.12 -2.89 12.29
N LEU A 146 -7.86 -2.27 13.20
CA LEU A 146 -7.93 -0.80 13.35
C LEU A 146 -7.29 -0.32 14.65
N PHE A 147 -6.74 0.90 14.57
CA PHE A 147 -6.10 1.61 15.68
C PHE A 147 -6.55 3.06 15.68
N GLU A 148 -7.04 3.52 16.83
CA GLU A 148 -7.35 4.93 17.03
C GLU A 148 -6.08 5.78 17.06
N LEU A 149 -6.18 6.99 16.51
CA LEU A 149 -5.17 8.02 16.63
C LEU A 149 -5.42 8.83 17.90
N LYS A 150 -4.34 9.28 18.53
CA LYS A 150 -4.45 10.20 19.68
C LYS A 150 -4.94 11.58 19.28
N THR A 151 -4.65 12.00 18.05
CA THR A 151 -4.98 13.30 17.49
C THR A 151 -5.19 13.16 15.99
N GLU A 152 -6.09 13.95 15.43
CA GLU A 152 -6.35 13.97 13.98
C GLU A 152 -5.09 14.34 13.17
N PRO A 153 -4.83 13.67 12.04
CA PRO A 153 -3.67 13.99 11.21
C PRO A 153 -3.86 15.33 10.49
N LEU A 154 -2.78 16.12 10.38
CA LEU A 154 -2.79 17.33 9.56
C LEU A 154 -3.04 17.04 8.07
N LYS A 155 -2.58 15.87 7.61
CA LYS A 155 -2.69 15.39 6.23
C LYS A 155 -3.24 13.95 6.23
N PRO A 156 -4.56 13.74 6.37
CA PRO A 156 -5.19 12.45 6.07
C PRO A 156 -4.95 12.06 4.61
N TYR A 157 -5.21 10.81 4.24
CA TYR A 157 -4.80 10.25 2.94
C TYR A 157 -5.24 11.10 1.75
N GLU A 158 -6.48 11.61 1.76
CA GLU A 158 -7.05 12.49 0.72
C GLU A 158 -6.32 13.84 0.52
N LYS A 159 -5.56 14.29 1.54
CA LYS A 159 -4.73 15.51 1.48
C LYS A 159 -3.24 15.20 1.22
N GLN A 160 -2.90 13.92 1.08
CA GLN A 160 -1.59 13.46 0.62
C GLN A 160 -1.63 13.25 -0.89
N ASP A 161 -0.62 12.57 -1.42
CA ASP A 161 -0.65 12.05 -2.77
C ASP A 161 -1.47 10.74 -2.82
N ALA A 162 -2.80 10.87 -2.81
CA ALA A 162 -3.78 9.81 -2.63
C ALA A 162 -3.91 8.85 -3.84
N ARG A 163 -2.79 8.41 -4.41
CA ARG A 163 -2.68 7.69 -5.69
C ARG A 163 -3.49 6.39 -5.80
N TYR A 164 -3.81 5.78 -4.66
CA TYR A 164 -4.55 4.51 -4.57
C TYR A 164 -5.91 4.66 -3.91
N MET A 165 -6.41 5.90 -3.78
CA MET A 165 -7.78 6.18 -3.34
C MET A 165 -8.78 5.62 -4.35
N ASP A 166 -9.88 5.07 -3.84
CA ASP A 166 -10.98 4.54 -4.65
C ASP A 166 -10.57 3.41 -5.62
N ALA A 167 -9.46 2.73 -5.35
CA ALA A 167 -9.03 1.59 -6.15
C ALA A 167 -10.08 0.47 -6.10
N THR A 168 -10.52 0.01 -7.28
CA THR A 168 -11.41 -1.15 -7.47
C THR A 168 -10.78 -2.24 -8.34
N GLU A 169 -9.50 -2.05 -8.68
CA GLU A 169 -8.71 -3.00 -9.46
C GLU A 169 -7.34 -3.17 -8.83
N VAL A 170 -6.70 -4.31 -9.14
CA VAL A 170 -5.35 -4.63 -8.70
C VAL A 170 -4.41 -3.52 -9.18
N SER A 171 -3.96 -2.70 -8.24
CA SER A 171 -3.17 -1.50 -8.49
C SER A 171 -1.72 -1.87 -8.77
N ILE A 172 -1.19 -1.34 -9.88
CA ILE A 172 0.24 -1.37 -10.18
C ILE A 172 0.95 -0.17 -9.57
N SER A 173 2.28 -0.20 -9.53
CA SER A 173 3.08 0.86 -8.92
C SER A 173 2.88 2.21 -9.61
N LYS A 174 2.52 3.23 -8.82
CA LYS A 174 2.48 4.64 -9.21
C LYS A 174 3.66 5.45 -8.68
N LEU A 175 4.73 4.77 -8.22
CA LEU A 175 5.92 5.39 -7.61
C LEU A 175 6.56 6.47 -8.50
N HIS A 176 6.53 6.28 -9.82
CA HIS A 176 7.06 7.26 -10.76
C HIS A 176 6.39 8.64 -10.68
N LEU A 177 5.24 8.75 -10.01
CA LEU A 177 4.48 10.00 -9.85
C LEU A 177 4.82 10.77 -8.57
N ASP A 178 5.68 10.26 -7.69
CA ASP A 178 6.07 10.97 -6.47
C ASP A 178 6.64 12.35 -6.83
N ASP A 179 6.28 13.37 -6.05
CA ASP A 179 6.55 14.78 -6.36
C ASP A 179 8.03 15.04 -6.64
N GLU A 180 8.93 14.45 -5.83
CA GLU A 180 10.37 14.60 -5.98
C GLU A 180 10.93 13.92 -7.24
N ILE A 181 10.27 12.87 -7.73
CA ILE A 181 10.61 12.25 -9.02
C ILE A 181 10.12 13.14 -10.16
N GLN A 182 8.92 13.70 -10.04
CA GLN A 182 8.36 14.62 -11.04
C GLN A 182 9.17 15.91 -11.15
N ASP A 183 9.68 16.43 -10.05
CA ASP A 183 10.55 17.61 -10.04
C ASP A 183 11.89 17.33 -10.72
N PHE A 184 12.50 16.17 -10.45
CA PHE A 184 13.68 15.72 -11.21
C PHE A 184 13.43 15.65 -12.72
N LEU A 185 12.29 15.09 -13.15
CA LEU A 185 11.94 14.98 -14.56
C LEU A 185 11.76 16.35 -15.23
N LYS A 186 11.12 17.30 -14.53
CA LYS A 186 10.99 18.69 -14.98
C LYS A 186 12.36 19.36 -15.13
N GLU A 187 13.23 19.23 -14.13
CA GLU A 187 14.59 19.79 -14.16
C GLU A 187 15.43 19.26 -15.33
N LYS A 188 15.29 17.96 -15.64
CA LYS A 188 16.01 17.30 -16.74
C LYS A 188 15.34 17.48 -18.10
N GLY A 189 14.14 18.07 -18.16
CA GLY A 189 13.40 18.27 -19.41
C GLY A 189 12.95 16.97 -20.08
N VAL A 190 12.74 15.90 -19.30
CA VAL A 190 12.31 14.58 -19.80
C VAL A 190 10.98 14.17 -19.20
N LYS A 191 10.31 13.19 -19.81
CA LYS A 191 8.97 12.74 -19.37
C LYS A 191 8.99 11.50 -18.47
N LYS A 192 10.04 10.68 -18.56
CA LYS A 192 10.13 9.40 -17.86
C LYS A 192 11.57 9.16 -17.41
N VAL A 193 11.74 8.45 -16.30
CA VAL A 193 13.05 7.99 -15.84
C VAL A 193 13.51 6.86 -16.75
N SER A 194 14.75 6.94 -17.23
CA SER A 194 15.43 5.83 -17.91
C SER A 194 16.47 5.19 -17.00
N GLU A 195 17.01 4.05 -17.40
CA GLU A 195 18.07 3.34 -16.66
C GLU A 195 19.31 4.20 -16.45
N GLU A 196 19.74 4.91 -17.50
CA GLU A 196 20.91 5.79 -17.48
C GLU A 196 20.77 6.94 -16.46
N MET A 197 19.52 7.32 -16.14
CA MET A 197 19.22 8.41 -15.22
C MET A 197 19.20 7.98 -13.74
N ALA A 198 19.24 6.68 -13.42
CA ALA A 198 19.04 6.19 -12.05
C ALA A 198 20.02 6.79 -11.04
N SER A 199 21.30 6.94 -11.42
CA SER A 199 22.33 7.56 -10.58
C SER A 199 22.06 9.05 -10.34
N ASP A 200 21.64 9.76 -11.37
CA ASP A 200 21.33 11.19 -11.30
C ASP A 200 20.07 11.47 -10.48
N LEU A 201 19.03 10.64 -10.65
CA LEU A 201 17.83 10.68 -9.81
C LEU A 201 18.21 10.49 -8.35
N GLY A 202 19.01 9.46 -8.02
CA GLY A 202 19.48 9.22 -6.66
C GLY A 202 20.22 10.42 -6.05
N LYS A 203 21.09 11.09 -6.83
CA LYS A 203 21.78 12.31 -6.36
C LYS A 203 20.81 13.47 -6.12
N HIS A 204 19.85 13.67 -7.01
CA HIS A 204 18.82 14.71 -6.88
C HIS A 204 18.00 14.51 -5.59
N LEU A 205 17.47 13.31 -5.38
CA LEU A 205 16.68 12.96 -4.20
C LEU A 205 17.47 13.19 -2.89
N MET A 206 18.72 12.71 -2.85
CA MET A 206 19.58 12.89 -1.68
C MET A 206 19.95 14.35 -1.43
N SER A 207 20.08 15.16 -2.47
CA SER A 207 20.31 16.61 -2.35
C SER A 207 19.10 17.31 -1.74
N HIS A 208 17.89 16.99 -2.23
CA HIS A 208 16.64 17.56 -1.74
C HIS A 208 16.43 17.28 -0.24
N ILE A 209 16.66 16.04 0.20
CA ILE A 209 16.60 15.66 1.62
C ILE A 209 17.57 16.48 2.47
N LYS A 210 18.81 16.67 2.01
CA LYS A 210 19.83 17.46 2.74
C LYS A 210 19.46 18.94 2.85
N LEU A 211 18.89 19.51 1.80
CA LEU A 211 18.44 20.91 1.79
C LEU A 211 17.27 21.11 2.78
N ALA A 212 16.24 20.28 2.70
CA ALA A 212 15.10 20.35 3.60
C ALA A 212 15.52 20.20 5.07
N ALA A 213 16.43 19.27 5.38
CA ALA A 213 16.96 19.09 6.72
C ALA A 213 17.73 20.32 7.23
N LYS A 214 18.49 20.98 6.36
CA LYS A 214 19.24 22.19 6.68
C LYS A 214 18.32 23.37 6.98
N GLU A 215 17.29 23.56 6.16
CA GLU A 215 16.30 24.63 6.33
C GLU A 215 15.56 24.51 7.67
N LEU A 216 15.11 23.30 8.01
CA LEU A 216 14.50 23.02 9.31
C LEU A 216 15.43 23.32 10.48
N ALA A 217 16.70 22.91 10.37
CA ALA A 217 17.70 23.20 11.41
C ALA A 217 17.92 24.71 11.58
N ASP A 218 17.91 25.48 10.49
CA ASP A 218 18.09 26.93 10.53
C ASP A 218 16.86 27.66 11.09
N ILE A 219 15.64 27.18 10.81
CA ILE A 219 14.40 27.67 11.43
C ILE A 219 14.44 27.43 12.95
N ALA A 220 14.72 26.19 13.38
CA ALA A 220 14.79 25.84 14.80
C ALA A 220 15.84 26.67 15.56
N ARG A 221 17.00 26.92 14.96
CA ARG A 221 18.05 27.79 15.54
C ARG A 221 17.59 29.24 15.69
N LYS A 222 16.82 29.77 14.73
CA LYS A 222 16.30 31.15 14.80
C LYS A 222 15.25 31.29 15.91
N GLU A 223 14.35 30.33 16.05
CA GLU A 223 13.33 30.33 17.11
C GLU A 223 13.95 30.20 18.50
N PHE A 224 14.91 29.30 18.67
CA PHE A 224 15.65 29.16 19.94
C PHE A 224 16.39 30.45 20.35
N LYS A 225 16.97 31.17 19.37
CA LYS A 225 17.63 32.46 19.63
C LYS A 225 16.65 33.58 19.99
N LYS A 226 15.41 33.57 19.46
CA LYS A 226 14.35 34.51 19.84
C LYS A 226 13.87 34.27 21.27
N GLY A 227 13.56 33.01 21.62
CA GLY A 227 13.11 32.65 22.98
C GLY A 227 14.15 32.87 24.09
N LYS A 228 15.44 33.05 23.76
CA LYS A 228 16.48 33.49 24.69
C LYS A 228 16.60 35.02 24.85
N LYS A 229 16.04 35.81 23.93
CA LYS A 229 16.00 37.28 24.05
C LYS A 229 14.76 37.78 24.79
N ASP A 230 13.71 36.95 24.85
CA ASP A 230 12.46 37.24 25.54
C ASP A 230 12.44 36.73 27.01
N LYS A 231 13.60 36.35 27.55
CA LYS A 231 13.85 36.00 28.97
C LYS A 231 14.95 36.88 29.52
#